data_AF-A0A0B0EJZ7-F1
#
_entry.id   AF-A0A0B0EJZ7-F1
#
_cell.length_a   1.000
_cell.length_b   1.000
_cell.length_c   1.000
_cell.angle_alpha   90.00
_cell.angle_beta   90.00
_cell.angle_gamma   90.00
#
_symmetry.space_group_name_H-M   'P 1'
#
loop_
_entity.id
_entity.type
_entity.pdbx_description
1 polymer ?
#
loop_
_entity_poly.entity_id
_entity_poly.type
_entity_poly.pdbx_seq_one_letter_code
_entity_poly.pdbx_strand_id
1 'polypeptide(L)'
;MRFGKHKVQVDAIEQLVHPSQLRAIGYAIHYAARYMDGQKSIKEICRLVLADIQEKGLDCLSDRGIRGDFAEFRSYELAATLSRFRALRVEQKHTTRT
;
A
#
# COMPACT_ATOMS: atom_id res chain seq x y z
N MET A 1 5.66 6.21 10.57
CA MET A 1 4.22 5.88 10.76
C MET A 1 3.96 4.65 11.66
N ARG A 2 2.83 4.64 12.41
CA ARG A 2 2.25 3.44 13.05
C ARG A 2 1.02 2.96 12.27
N PHE A 3 0.91 1.65 12.06
CA PHE A 3 -0.24 0.99 11.44
C PHE A 3 -0.78 -0.08 12.40
N GLY A 4 -1.90 0.19 13.06
CA GLY A 4 -2.38 -0.62 14.18
C GLY A 4 -1.30 -0.78 15.26
N LYS A 5 -0.93 -2.04 15.56
CA LYS A 5 0.17 -2.36 16.50
C LYS A 5 1.56 -2.40 15.85
N HIS A 6 1.66 -2.25 14.53
CA HIS A 6 2.89 -2.40 13.78
C HIS A 6 3.56 -1.04 13.49
N LYS A 7 4.88 -0.98 13.64
CA LYS A 7 5.67 0.18 13.20
C LYS A 7 6.03 -0.01 11.72
N VAL A 8 5.68 0.96 10.89
CA VAL A 8 6.07 1.00 9.47
C VAL A 8 7.20 2.02 9.33
N GLN A 9 8.37 1.56 8.88
CA GLN A 9 9.49 2.45 8.62
C GLN A 9 9.25 3.18 7.30
N VAL A 10 8.90 4.46 7.40
CA VAL A 10 8.61 5.32 6.25
C VAL A 10 9.40 6.62 6.31
N ASP A 11 10.39 6.74 7.20
CA ASP A 11 11.06 8.02 7.50
C ASP A 11 11.63 8.69 6.24
N ALA A 12 12.22 7.92 5.32
CA ALA A 12 12.75 8.41 4.05
C ALA A 12 11.67 8.83 3.03
N ILE A 13 10.43 8.34 3.18
CA ILE A 13 9.28 8.67 2.32
C ILE A 13 8.51 9.85 2.95
N GLU A 14 8.29 9.80 4.27
CA GLU A 14 7.54 10.77 5.07
C GLU A 14 8.11 12.19 4.97
N GLN A 15 9.42 12.34 4.81
CA GLN A 15 10.05 13.66 4.59
C GLN A 15 9.78 14.26 3.20
N LEU A 16 9.37 13.44 2.22
CA LEU A 16 9.18 13.85 0.83
C LEU A 16 7.70 13.94 0.42
N VAL A 17 6.79 13.43 1.25
CA VAL A 17 5.36 13.34 0.94
C VAL A 17 4.50 14.20 1.86
N HIS A 18 3.39 14.72 1.34
CA HIS A 18 2.44 15.46 2.16
C HIS A 18 1.72 14.51 3.15
N PRO A 19 1.34 14.97 4.36
CA PRO A 19 0.64 14.13 5.33
C PRO A 19 -0.63 13.43 4.81
N SER A 20 -1.36 14.05 3.87
CA SER A 20 -2.54 13.42 3.23
C SER A 20 -2.18 12.21 2.36
N GLN A 21 -1.03 12.23 1.68
CA GLN A 21 -0.53 11.10 0.92
C GLN A 21 -0.09 9.99 1.86
N LEU A 22 0.61 10.32 2.95
CA LEU A 22 1.02 9.34 3.94
C LEU A 22 -0.18 8.63 4.59
N ARG A 23 -1.26 9.37 4.87
CA ARG A 23 -2.53 8.79 5.33
C ARG A 23 -3.11 7.85 4.29
N ALA A 24 -3.23 8.29 3.04
CA ALA A 24 -3.76 7.46 1.95
C ALA A 24 -2.94 6.17 1.76
N ILE A 25 -1.60 6.23 1.83
CA ILE A 25 -0.72 5.05 1.78
C ILE A 25 -1.00 4.09 2.95
N GLY A 26 -1.21 4.62 4.16
CA GLY A 26 -1.58 3.81 5.32
C GLY A 26 -2.88 3.02 5.12
N TYR A 27 -3.91 3.67 4.56
CA TYR A 27 -5.17 3.00 4.21
C TYR A 27 -4.98 2.03 3.05
N ALA A 28 -4.16 2.38 2.05
CA ALA A 28 -3.83 1.50 0.94
C ALA A 28 -3.15 0.20 1.37
N ILE A 29 -2.32 0.21 2.43
CA ILE A 29 -1.75 -1.02 3.01
C ILE A 29 -2.85 -1.92 3.59
N HIS A 30 -3.83 -1.33 4.28
CA HIS A 30 -4.97 -2.08 4.79
C HIS A 30 -5.81 -2.66 3.65
N TYR A 31 -6.14 -1.80 2.68
CA TYR A 31 -6.87 -2.13 1.46
C TYR A 31 -6.18 -3.29 0.71
N ALA A 32 -4.86 -3.24 0.57
CA ALA A 32 -4.07 -4.24 -0.13
C ALA A 32 -4.22 -5.67 0.42
N ALA A 33 -4.59 -5.84 1.71
CA ALA A 33 -4.74 -7.15 2.34
C ALA A 33 -5.72 -8.06 1.59
N ARG A 34 -6.74 -7.52 0.91
CA ARG A 34 -7.69 -8.34 0.15
C ARG A 34 -7.10 -8.99 -1.11
N TYR A 35 -5.95 -8.51 -1.59
CA TYR A 35 -5.23 -9.10 -2.71
C TYR A 35 -4.06 -9.99 -2.28
N MET A 36 -3.77 -10.07 -0.98
CA MET A 36 -2.66 -10.85 -0.42
C MET A 36 -3.08 -12.32 -0.24
N ASP A 37 -3.28 -13.01 -1.35
CA ASP A 37 -3.67 -14.44 -1.39
C ASP A 37 -2.49 -15.41 -1.39
N GLY A 38 -1.27 -14.91 -1.18
CA GLY A 38 -0.02 -15.69 -1.27
C GLY A 38 0.42 -16.02 -2.69
N GLN A 39 -0.37 -15.73 -3.71
CA GLN A 39 -0.05 -16.03 -5.11
C GLN A 39 0.45 -14.81 -5.88
N LYS A 40 0.00 -13.61 -5.48
CA LYS A 40 0.36 -12.34 -6.11
C LYS A 40 1.64 -11.74 -5.52
N SER A 41 2.48 -11.21 -6.38
CA SER A 41 3.64 -10.40 -6.01
C SER A 41 3.22 -9.03 -5.46
N ILE A 42 4.12 -8.37 -4.70
CA ILE A 42 3.91 -6.99 -4.23
C ILE A 42 3.57 -6.05 -5.40
N LYS A 43 4.22 -6.23 -6.56
CA LYS A 43 3.96 -5.43 -7.76
C LYS A 43 2.53 -5.59 -8.27
N GLU A 44 2.04 -6.82 -8.33
CA GLU A 44 0.66 -7.12 -8.76
C GLU A 44 -0.36 -6.58 -7.76
N ILE A 45 -0.09 -6.72 -6.46
CA ILE A 45 -0.94 -6.16 -5.39
C ILE A 45 -1.02 -4.63 -5.51
N CYS A 46 0.11 -3.93 -5.65
CA CYS A 46 0.12 -2.47 -5.84
C CYS A 46 -0.66 -2.05 -7.09
N ARG A 47 -0.56 -2.81 -8.19
CA ARG A 47 -1.31 -2.53 -9.42
C ARG A 47 -2.81 -2.64 -9.20
N LEU A 48 -3.27 -3.68 -8.50
CA LEU A 48 -4.69 -3.87 -8.19
C LEU A 48 -5.24 -2.76 -7.30
N VAL A 49 -4.50 -2.36 -6.27
CA VAL A 49 -4.87 -1.23 -5.40
C VAL A 49 -5.04 0.06 -6.20
N LEU A 50 -4.10 0.36 -7.11
CA LEU A 50 -4.17 1.57 -7.92
C LEU A 50 -5.27 1.51 -8.99
N ALA A 51 -5.54 0.34 -9.56
CA ALA A 51 -6.65 0.17 -10.48
C ALA A 51 -7.99 0.49 -9.80
N ASP A 52 -8.19 -0.02 -8.58
CA ASP A 52 -9.37 0.28 -7.78
C ASP A 52 -9.47 1.77 -7.42
N ILE A 53 -8.36 2.43 -7.08
CA ILE A 53 -8.34 3.89 -6.83
C ILE A 53 -8.71 4.66 -8.11
N GLN A 54 -8.20 4.25 -9.27
CA GLN A 54 -8.54 4.91 -10.54
C GLN A 54 -10.01 4.74 -10.91
N GLU A 55 -10.59 3.56 -10.65
CA GLU A 55 -11.98 3.27 -10.98
C GLU A 55 -12.97 3.91 -9.98
N LYS A 56 -12.66 3.85 -8.69
CA LYS A 56 -13.61 4.15 -7.59
C LYS A 56 -13.26 5.42 -6.81
N GLY A 57 -12.15 6.06 -7.14
CA GLY A 57 -11.60 7.18 -6.37
C GLY A 57 -10.87 6.74 -5.09
N LEU A 58 -10.22 7.69 -4.44
CA LEU A 58 -9.44 7.46 -3.20
C LEU A 58 -10.29 6.97 -2.02
N ASP A 59 -11.57 7.31 -2.00
CA ASP A 59 -12.49 6.95 -0.92
C ASP A 59 -12.70 5.44 -0.79
N CYS A 60 -12.45 4.67 -1.85
CA CYS A 60 -12.52 3.20 -1.78
C CYS A 60 -11.57 2.61 -0.73
N LEU A 61 -10.49 3.33 -0.38
CA LEU A 61 -9.52 2.88 0.60
C LEU A 61 -10.07 2.80 2.04
N SER A 62 -11.23 3.41 2.31
CA SER A 62 -11.82 3.55 3.64
C SER A 62 -13.18 2.87 3.74
N ASP A 63 -13.31 1.89 4.64
CA ASP A 63 -14.60 1.27 4.96
C ASP A 63 -15.55 2.21 5.74
N ARG A 64 -15.08 3.40 6.14
CA ARG A 64 -15.85 4.41 6.87
C ARG A 64 -16.50 5.47 5.97
N GLY A 65 -16.51 5.25 4.65
CA GLY A 65 -17.04 6.19 3.67
C GLY A 65 -16.03 7.26 3.24
N ILE A 66 -16.54 8.35 2.66
CA ILE A 66 -15.79 9.43 1.99
C ILE A 66 -14.80 10.10 2.94
N ARG A 67 -13.56 10.26 2.47
CA ARG A 67 -12.44 10.87 3.17
C ARG A 67 -11.83 12.00 2.33
N GLY A 68 -12.25 13.22 2.62
CA GLY A 68 -11.71 14.44 2.00
C GLY A 68 -10.26 14.79 2.39
N ASP A 69 -9.58 13.93 3.17
CA ASP A 69 -8.22 14.16 3.66
C ASP A 69 -7.15 13.27 3.01
N PHE A 70 -7.52 12.54 1.95
CA PHE A 70 -6.63 11.73 1.13
C PHE A 70 -6.08 12.52 -0.06
N ALA A 71 -4.86 12.14 -0.48
CA ALA A 71 -4.26 12.60 -1.72
C ALA A 71 -3.67 11.41 -2.46
N GLU A 72 -3.62 11.51 -3.79
CA GLU A 72 -3.02 10.47 -4.62
C GLU A 72 -1.56 10.24 -4.28
N PHE A 73 -1.13 8.99 -4.42
CA PHE A 73 0.24 8.54 -4.23
C PHE A 73 0.64 7.61 -5.37
N ARG A 74 1.94 7.42 -5.54
CA ARG A 74 2.52 6.65 -6.64
C ARG A 74 2.71 5.18 -6.25
N SER A 75 2.70 4.31 -7.25
CA SER A 75 2.86 2.86 -7.07
C SER A 75 4.12 2.47 -6.28
N TYR A 76 5.23 3.18 -6.51
CA TYR A 76 6.49 2.91 -5.81
C TYR A 76 6.46 3.36 -4.36
N GLU A 77 5.63 4.34 -3.97
CA GLU A 77 5.49 4.78 -2.58
C GLU A 77 4.76 3.70 -1.76
N LEU A 78 3.68 3.14 -2.33
CA LEU A 78 2.99 1.99 -1.75
C LEU A 78 3.91 0.76 -1.68
N ALA A 79 4.61 0.44 -2.76
CA ALA A 79 5.53 -0.70 -2.80
C ALA A 79 6.66 -0.54 -1.79
N ALA A 80 7.30 0.64 -1.73
CA ALA A 80 8.37 0.94 -0.79
C ALA A 80 7.90 0.83 0.67
N THR A 81 6.64 1.15 0.93
CA THR A 81 6.04 1.06 2.26
C THR A 81 5.71 -0.39 2.63
N LEU A 82 5.10 -1.16 1.71
CA LEU A 82 4.83 -2.59 1.90
C LEU A 82 6.11 -3.39 2.12
N SER A 83 7.16 -3.13 1.35
CA SER A 83 8.47 -3.77 1.51
C SER A 83 9.15 -3.47 2.85
N ARG A 84 8.72 -2.42 3.56
CA ARG A 84 9.20 -2.04 4.90
C ARG A 84 8.22 -2.42 6.01
N PHE A 85 7.13 -3.09 5.66
CA PHE A 85 6.16 -3.59 6.63
C PHE A 85 6.65 -4.91 7.22
N ARG A 86 7.28 -4.85 8.39
CA ARG A 86 7.95 -6.02 9.01
C ARG A 86 7.03 -7.23 9.29
N ALA A 87 5.73 -7.02 9.36
CA ALA A 87 4.77 -8.11 9.55
C ALA A 87 4.35 -8.79 8.24
N LEU A 88 4.71 -8.21 7.08
CA LEU A 88 4.45 -8.82 5.78
C LEU A 88 5.35 -10.05 5.61
N ARG A 89 4.76 -11.18 5.24
CA ARG A 89 5.47 -12.38 4.80
C ARG A 89 5.44 -12.43 3.29
N VAL A 90 6.60 -12.65 2.68
CA VAL A 90 6.76 -12.66 1.22
C VAL A 90 7.63 -13.84 0.85
N GLU A 91 7.22 -14.59 -0.16
CA GLU A 91 8.02 -15.67 -0.74
C GLU A 91 8.59 -15.22 -2.08
N GLN A 92 9.90 -15.43 -2.26
CA GLN A 92 10.56 -15.14 -3.52
C GLN A 92 10.25 -16.28 -4.49
N LYS A 93 9.49 -15.99 -5.55
CA LYS A 93 9.33 -16.94 -6.66
C LYS A 93 10.69 -17.14 -7.30
N HIS A 94 11.28 -18.33 -7.14
CA HIS A 94 12.43 -18.72 -7.93
C HIS A 94 11.97 -18.90 -9.38
N THR A 95 12.23 -17.90 -10.23
CA THR A 95 12.10 -18.09 -11.67
C THR A 95 13.24 -19.01 -12.11
N THR A 96 12.95 -20.30 -12.26
CA THR A 96 13.84 -21.22 -12.96
C THR A 96 13.95 -20.70 -14.39
N ARG A 97 15.08 -20.05 -14.72
CA ARG A 97 15.42 -19.75 -16.11
C ARG A 97 15.61 -21.11 -16.78
N THR A 98 14.65 -21.48 -17.62
CA THR A 98 14.78 -22.60 -18.57
C THR A 98 15.12 -22.00 -19.91
#